data_AF-A0A090QK05-F1
#
_entry.id   AF-A0A090QK05-F1
#
_cell.length_a   1.000
_cell.length_b   1.000
_cell.length_c   1.000
_cell.angle_alpha   90.00
_cell.angle_beta   90.00
_cell.angle_gamma   90.00
#
_symmetry.space_group_name_H-M   'P 1'
#
loop_
_entity.id
_entity.type
_entity.pdbx_description
1 polymer ?
#
loop_
_entity_poly.entity_id
_entity_poly.type
_entity_poly.pdbx_seq_one_letter_code
_entity_poly.pdbx_strand_id
1 'polypeptide(L)'
;MCSMRDFFHLFNLIDDQMNLKKTSLALLMLSTISAAQASALNDARKVESAMNHASASSQQKIDKSAEAALSMTAEIEQLQEEVANLRVYRDHMANLVASQAEEVKSLDDQIAGIKETRQGVVPLMYQMLAGLKETVANDKPIRQEQRLARIEKLEKMMVQADISDAEKYRRILEPTKSKWITAPRWVSTKVRSRWITIRLMLTCSTLPRLFCGA
;
A
#
# COMPACT_ATOMS: atom_id res chain seq x y z
N MET A 1 -84.32 25.16 -106.95
CA MET A 1 -83.62 25.31 -105.66
C MET A 1 -83.90 24.07 -104.82
N CYS A 2 -82.94 23.15 -104.73
CA CYS A 2 -82.81 22.18 -103.65
C CYS A 2 -81.31 21.90 -103.56
N SER A 3 -80.73 22.14 -102.40
CA SER A 3 -79.32 22.44 -102.21
C SER A 3 -78.44 21.19 -102.33
N MET A 4 -77.32 21.30 -103.05
CA MET A 4 -76.22 20.31 -103.14
C MET A 4 -75.48 20.09 -101.79
N ARG A 5 -76.05 20.60 -100.70
CA ARG A 5 -75.56 20.53 -99.31
C ARG A 5 -76.00 19.25 -98.61
N ASP A 6 -77.15 18.67 -98.99
CA ASP A 6 -77.75 17.54 -98.25
C ASP A 6 -77.09 16.19 -98.57
N PHE A 7 -76.49 16.03 -99.75
CA PHE A 7 -75.79 14.79 -100.14
C PHE A 7 -74.44 14.62 -99.44
N PHE A 8 -73.79 15.72 -99.04
CA PHE A 8 -72.52 15.71 -98.30
C PHE A 8 -72.71 15.35 -96.81
N HIS A 9 -73.91 15.53 -96.25
CA HIS A 9 -74.21 15.17 -94.86
C HIS A 9 -74.46 13.68 -94.64
N LEU A 10 -74.90 12.95 -95.67
CA LEU A 10 -75.18 11.51 -95.57
C LEU A 10 -73.93 10.62 -95.66
N PHE A 11 -72.87 11.08 -96.34
CA PHE A 11 -71.59 10.34 -96.43
C PHE A 11 -70.77 10.44 -95.13
N ASN A 12 -70.72 11.63 -94.52
CA ASN A 12 -69.99 11.87 -93.27
C ASN A 12 -70.57 11.10 -92.06
N LEU A 13 -71.86 10.75 -92.08
CA LEU A 13 -72.52 10.05 -90.97
C LEU A 13 -72.16 8.55 -90.89
N ILE A 14 -71.73 7.94 -91.99
CA ILE A 14 -71.35 6.52 -92.05
C ILE A 14 -69.87 6.32 -91.67
N ASP A 15 -68.98 7.26 -92.02
CA ASP A 15 -67.56 7.23 -91.63
C ASP A 15 -67.35 7.45 -90.13
N ASP A 16 -68.16 8.31 -89.49
CA ASP A 16 -68.04 8.61 -88.05
C ASP A 16 -68.41 7.39 -87.17
N GLN A 17 -69.41 6.61 -87.59
CA GLN A 17 -69.83 5.37 -86.91
C GLN A 17 -68.78 4.25 -87.02
N MET A 18 -68.00 4.21 -88.10
CA MET A 18 -66.91 3.24 -88.27
C MET A 18 -65.66 3.63 -87.49
N ASN A 19 -65.34 4.93 -87.33
CA ASN A 19 -64.20 5.38 -86.53
C ASN A 19 -64.46 5.26 -85.02
N LEU A 20 -65.69 5.51 -84.54
CA LEU A 20 -66.04 5.31 -83.12
C LEU A 20 -65.89 3.85 -82.66
N LYS A 21 -66.22 2.88 -83.52
CA LYS A 21 -66.07 1.46 -83.20
C LYS A 21 -64.61 1.00 -83.24
N LYS A 22 -63.80 1.54 -84.15
CA LYS A 22 -62.35 1.27 -84.24
C LYS A 22 -61.59 1.85 -83.05
N THR A 23 -61.95 3.05 -82.59
CA THR A 23 -61.34 3.67 -81.40
C THR A 23 -61.76 2.97 -80.11
N SER A 24 -63.01 2.51 -80.00
CA SER A 24 -63.47 1.69 -78.85
C SER A 24 -62.74 0.35 -78.75
N LEU A 25 -62.52 -0.34 -79.88
CA LEU A 25 -61.77 -1.61 -79.91
C LEU A 25 -60.29 -1.42 -79.53
N ALA A 26 -59.67 -0.33 -79.99
CA ALA A 26 -58.28 0.01 -79.64
C ALA A 26 -58.12 0.35 -78.15
N LEU A 27 -59.10 1.03 -77.54
CA LEU A 27 -59.10 1.36 -76.11
C LEU A 27 -59.28 0.12 -75.23
N LEU A 28 -60.06 -0.86 -75.69
CA LEU A 28 -60.27 -2.14 -75.02
C LEU A 28 -59.05 -3.07 -75.13
N MET A 29 -58.27 -2.97 -76.21
CA MET A 29 -57.01 -3.70 -76.36
C MET A 29 -55.86 -3.09 -75.56
N LEU A 30 -55.92 -1.80 -75.21
CA LEU A 30 -54.91 -1.15 -74.37
C LEU A 30 -55.11 -1.45 -72.88
N SER A 31 -56.34 -1.75 -72.44
CA SER A 31 -56.64 -2.05 -71.03
C SER A 31 -56.25 -3.48 -70.61
N THR A 32 -56.09 -4.42 -71.54
CA THR A 32 -55.70 -5.81 -71.22
C THR A 32 -54.21 -5.97 -70.91
N ILE A 33 -53.37 -5.03 -71.34
CA ILE A 33 -51.91 -5.03 -71.05
C ILE A 33 -51.63 -4.65 -69.59
N SER A 34 -52.53 -3.94 -68.91
CA SER A 34 -52.37 -3.49 -67.52
C SER A 34 -52.53 -4.61 -66.48
N ALA A 35 -53.28 -5.68 -66.79
CA ALA A 35 -53.56 -6.75 -65.82
C ALA A 35 -52.35 -7.66 -65.56
N ALA A 36 -51.54 -7.96 -66.59
CA ALA A 36 -50.37 -8.83 -66.48
C ALA A 36 -49.18 -8.17 -65.77
N GLN A 37 -49.11 -6.83 -65.76
CA GLN A 37 -48.05 -6.07 -65.07
C GLN A 37 -48.34 -5.92 -63.57
N ALA A 38 -49.61 -5.94 -63.17
CA ALA A 38 -50.03 -5.87 -61.77
C ALA A 38 -49.67 -7.14 -60.98
N SER A 39 -49.72 -8.34 -61.59
CA SER A 39 -49.35 -9.59 -60.91
C SER A 39 -47.85 -9.68 -60.64
N ALA A 40 -46.99 -9.36 -61.62
CA ALA A 40 -45.54 -9.36 -61.46
C ALA A 40 -45.06 -8.34 -60.40
N LEU A 41 -45.70 -7.17 -60.32
CA LEU A 41 -45.42 -6.17 -59.29
C LEU A 41 -45.79 -6.66 -57.88
N ASN A 42 -46.89 -7.40 -57.73
CA ASN A 42 -47.29 -7.96 -56.45
C ASN A 42 -46.33 -9.05 -55.96
N ASP A 43 -45.81 -9.88 -56.86
CA ASP A 43 -44.80 -10.90 -56.50
C ASP A 43 -43.45 -10.26 -56.16
N ALA A 44 -43.04 -9.23 -56.90
CA ALA A 44 -41.84 -8.44 -56.56
C ALA A 44 -41.96 -7.81 -55.15
N ARG A 45 -43.12 -7.24 -54.80
CA ARG A 45 -43.38 -6.69 -53.46
C ARG A 45 -43.34 -7.75 -52.36
N LYS A 46 -43.82 -8.97 -52.61
CA LYS A 46 -43.73 -10.08 -51.64
C LYS A 46 -42.28 -10.49 -51.40
N VAL A 47 -41.49 -10.59 -52.46
CA VAL A 47 -40.05 -10.91 -52.37
C VAL A 47 -39.30 -9.80 -51.62
N GLU A 48 -39.57 -8.54 -51.95
CA GLU A 48 -39.00 -7.40 -51.24
C GLU A 48 -39.35 -7.42 -49.74
N SER A 49 -40.62 -7.66 -49.40
CA SER A 49 -41.05 -7.76 -48.00
C SER A 49 -40.35 -8.91 -47.26
N ALA A 50 -40.27 -10.09 -47.87
CA ALA A 50 -39.58 -11.24 -47.28
C ALA A 50 -38.08 -10.96 -47.09
N MET A 51 -37.44 -10.32 -48.07
CA MET A 51 -36.04 -9.89 -47.99
C MET A 51 -35.84 -8.87 -46.86
N ASN A 52 -36.72 -7.87 -46.75
CA ASN A 52 -36.66 -6.86 -45.69
C ASN A 52 -36.80 -7.51 -44.30
N HIS A 53 -37.71 -8.47 -44.14
CA HIS A 53 -37.84 -9.22 -42.88
C HIS A 53 -36.60 -10.07 -42.56
N ALA A 54 -36.03 -10.75 -43.55
CA ALA A 54 -34.81 -11.54 -43.38
C ALA A 54 -33.59 -10.66 -43.04
N SER A 55 -33.46 -9.51 -43.70
CA SER A 55 -32.44 -8.50 -43.43
C SER A 55 -32.60 -7.91 -42.03
N ALA A 56 -33.82 -7.59 -41.61
CA ALA A 56 -34.08 -7.09 -40.25
C ALA A 56 -33.71 -8.14 -39.18
N SER A 57 -34.02 -9.42 -39.41
CA SER A 57 -33.63 -10.50 -38.50
C SER A 57 -32.10 -10.67 -38.41
N SER A 58 -31.42 -10.58 -39.55
CA SER A 58 -29.95 -10.63 -39.60
C SER A 58 -29.34 -9.43 -38.89
N GLN A 59 -29.87 -8.22 -39.10
CA GLN A 59 -29.41 -7.01 -38.43
C GLN A 59 -29.59 -7.12 -36.91
N GLN A 60 -30.71 -7.64 -36.43
CA GLN A 60 -30.92 -7.86 -34.99
C GLN A 60 -29.88 -8.80 -34.37
N LYS A 61 -29.42 -9.83 -35.12
CA LYS A 61 -28.33 -10.72 -34.65
C LYS A 61 -26.99 -9.99 -34.64
N ILE A 62 -26.72 -9.17 -35.65
CA ILE A 62 -25.51 -8.33 -35.72
C ILE A 62 -25.49 -7.36 -34.54
N ASP A 63 -26.60 -6.66 -34.28
CA ASP A 63 -26.71 -5.69 -33.19
C ASP A 63 -26.47 -6.37 -31.83
N LYS A 64 -27.06 -7.55 -31.59
CA LYS A 64 -26.81 -8.34 -30.38
C LYS A 64 -25.35 -8.76 -30.23
N SER A 65 -24.72 -9.20 -31.32
CA SER A 65 -23.32 -9.60 -31.30
C SER A 65 -22.38 -8.41 -31.08
N ALA A 66 -22.71 -7.26 -31.66
CA ALA A 66 -21.96 -6.02 -31.47
C ALA A 66 -22.07 -5.53 -30.02
N GLU A 67 -23.27 -5.55 -29.45
CA GLU A 67 -23.48 -5.19 -28.03
C GLU A 67 -22.71 -6.14 -27.10
N ALA A 68 -22.75 -7.45 -27.35
CA ALA A 68 -22.00 -8.43 -26.56
C ALA A 68 -20.48 -8.20 -26.67
N ALA A 69 -19.97 -7.88 -27.86
CA ALA A 69 -18.56 -7.57 -28.05
C ALA A 69 -18.14 -6.32 -27.26
N LEU A 70 -18.93 -5.24 -27.31
CA LEU A 70 -18.67 -4.02 -26.55
C LEU A 70 -18.69 -4.29 -25.04
N SER A 71 -19.67 -5.05 -24.55
CA SER A 71 -19.76 -5.44 -23.15
C SER A 71 -18.55 -6.25 -22.68
N MET A 72 -18.10 -7.23 -23.48
CA MET A 72 -16.93 -8.04 -23.15
C MET A 72 -15.64 -7.21 -23.17
N THR A 73 -15.51 -6.26 -24.11
CA THR A 73 -14.35 -5.35 -24.12
C THR A 73 -14.31 -4.51 -22.86
N ALA A 74 -15.44 -3.95 -22.42
CA ALA A 74 -15.52 -3.20 -21.18
C ALA A 74 -15.16 -4.06 -19.95
N GLU A 75 -15.64 -5.31 -19.90
CA GLU A 75 -15.30 -6.25 -18.83
C GLU A 75 -13.80 -6.60 -18.81
N ILE A 76 -13.19 -6.80 -19.99
CA ILE A 76 -11.75 -7.03 -20.11
C ILE A 76 -10.96 -5.82 -19.58
N GLU A 77 -11.35 -4.60 -19.94
CA GLU A 77 -10.69 -3.38 -19.46
C GLU A 77 -10.79 -3.24 -17.93
N GLN A 78 -11.98 -3.50 -17.37
CA GLN A 78 -12.18 -3.49 -15.91
C GLN A 78 -11.33 -4.55 -15.21
N LEU A 79 -11.30 -5.78 -15.72
CA LEU A 79 -10.48 -6.85 -15.15
C LEU A 79 -8.99 -6.57 -15.27
N GLN A 80 -8.55 -5.91 -16.34
CA GLN A 80 -7.16 -5.49 -16.49
C GLN A 80 -6.76 -4.47 -15.42
N GLU A 81 -7.63 -3.52 -15.11
CA GLU A 81 -7.41 -2.55 -14.02
C GLU A 81 -7.35 -3.27 -12.65
N GLU A 82 -8.25 -4.21 -12.40
CA GLU A 82 -8.23 -5.01 -11.17
C GLU A 82 -6.93 -5.80 -11.03
N VAL A 83 -6.47 -6.45 -12.11
CA VAL A 83 -5.19 -7.16 -12.14
C VAL A 83 -4.01 -6.21 -11.91
N ALA A 84 -4.03 -5.00 -12.48
CA ALA A 84 -2.99 -4.01 -12.25
C ALA A 84 -2.93 -3.61 -10.77
N ASN A 85 -4.08 -3.34 -10.14
CA ASN A 85 -4.17 -3.00 -8.72
C ASN A 85 -3.69 -4.16 -7.82
N LEU A 86 -4.10 -5.39 -8.12
CA LEU A 86 -3.67 -6.58 -7.39
C LEU A 86 -2.16 -6.83 -7.50
N ARG A 87 -1.55 -6.55 -8.67
CA ARG A 87 -0.09 -6.64 -8.84
C ARG A 87 0.66 -5.66 -7.96
N VAL A 88 0.22 -4.40 -7.90
CA VAL A 88 0.82 -3.39 -7.02
C VAL A 88 0.74 -3.83 -5.56
N TYR A 89 -0.42 -4.35 -5.13
CA TYR A 89 -0.59 -4.83 -3.76
C TYR A 89 0.30 -6.05 -3.45
N ARG A 90 0.40 -7.01 -4.37
CA ARG A 90 1.30 -8.16 -4.25
C ARG A 90 2.76 -7.69 -4.10
N ASP A 91 3.20 -6.73 -4.91
CA ASP A 91 4.58 -6.24 -4.88
C ASP A 91 4.87 -5.51 -3.55
N HIS A 92 3.89 -4.75 -3.03
CA HIS A 92 3.97 -4.17 -1.70
C HIS A 92 4.14 -5.24 -0.62
N MET A 93 3.34 -6.32 -0.65
CA MET A 93 3.48 -7.44 0.31
C MET A 93 4.83 -8.15 0.19
N ALA A 94 5.33 -8.35 -1.03
CA ALA A 94 6.65 -8.95 -1.24
C ALA A 94 7.76 -8.11 -0.60
N ASN A 95 7.69 -6.78 -0.73
CA ASN A 95 8.64 -5.88 -0.09
C ASN A 95 8.54 -5.91 1.44
N LEU A 96 7.33 -6.01 2.00
CA LEU A 96 7.15 -6.16 3.46
C LEU A 96 7.76 -7.47 3.98
N VAL A 97 7.60 -8.57 3.25
CA VAL A 97 8.20 -9.86 3.63
C VAL A 97 9.72 -9.80 3.58
N ALA A 98 10.29 -9.17 2.54
CA ALA A 98 11.73 -8.98 2.44
C ALA A 98 12.27 -8.15 3.62
N SER A 99 11.61 -7.03 3.95
CA SER A 99 12.00 -6.20 5.08
C SER A 99 11.90 -6.94 6.42
N GLN A 100 10.86 -7.75 6.64
CA GLN A 100 10.73 -8.57 7.84
C GLN A 100 11.82 -9.63 7.95
N ALA A 101 12.22 -10.24 6.82
CA ALA A 101 13.32 -11.21 6.81
C ALA A 101 14.66 -10.55 7.21
N GLU A 102 14.91 -9.32 6.75
CA GLU A 102 16.08 -8.54 7.19
C GLU A 102 16.00 -8.16 8.67
N GLU A 103 14.82 -7.80 9.17
CA GLU A 103 14.60 -7.50 10.58
C GLU A 103 14.86 -8.71 11.48
N VAL A 104 14.36 -9.90 11.09
CA VAL A 104 14.63 -11.17 11.80
C VAL A 104 16.13 -11.43 11.90
N LYS A 105 16.86 -11.28 10.79
CA LYS A 105 18.32 -11.46 10.79
C LYS A 105 19.01 -10.47 11.73
N SER A 106 18.62 -9.20 11.70
CA SER A 106 19.15 -8.18 12.61
C SER A 106 18.88 -8.51 14.08
N LEU A 107 17.69 -9.02 14.40
CA LEU A 107 17.34 -9.45 15.74
C LEU A 107 18.15 -10.67 16.18
N ASP A 108 18.37 -11.64 15.29
CA ASP A 108 19.21 -12.81 15.58
C ASP A 108 20.65 -12.40 15.89
N ASP A 109 21.22 -11.46 15.12
CA ASP A 109 22.55 -10.91 15.37
C ASP A 109 22.61 -10.18 16.74
N GLN A 110 21.56 -9.41 17.07
CA GLN A 110 21.46 -8.76 18.38
C GLN A 110 21.35 -9.78 19.53
N ILE A 111 20.60 -10.87 19.36
CA ILE A 111 20.49 -11.96 20.34
C ILE A 111 21.85 -12.64 20.54
N ALA A 112 22.60 -12.88 19.45
CA ALA A 112 23.94 -13.43 19.53
C ALA A 112 24.89 -12.52 20.33
N GLY A 113 24.87 -11.20 20.08
CA GLY A 113 25.65 -10.22 20.85
C GLY A 113 25.25 -10.15 22.34
N ILE A 114 23.96 -10.26 22.65
CA ILE A 114 23.49 -10.33 24.05
C ILE A 114 24.02 -11.60 24.73
N LYS A 115 24.06 -12.73 24.04
CA LYS A 115 24.60 -14.00 24.59
C LYS A 115 26.08 -13.85 24.95
N GLU A 116 26.89 -13.28 24.07
CA GLU A 116 28.31 -12.99 24.35
C GLU A 116 28.47 -12.06 25.55
N THR A 117 27.68 -10.98 25.61
CA THR A 117 27.69 -10.06 26.75
C THR A 117 27.33 -10.77 28.05
N ARG A 118 26.29 -11.63 28.05
CA ARG A 118 25.89 -12.42 29.24
C ARG A 118 27.00 -13.37 29.69
N GLN A 119 27.71 -14.01 28.76
CA GLN A 119 28.84 -14.88 29.08
C GLN A 119 29.97 -14.13 29.80
N GLY A 120 30.20 -12.85 29.46
CA GLY A 120 31.18 -12.00 30.15
C GLY A 120 30.71 -11.43 31.50
N VAL A 121 29.43 -11.06 31.60
CA VAL A 121 28.87 -10.41 32.81
C VAL A 121 28.78 -11.36 34.00
N VAL A 122 28.44 -12.64 33.78
CA VAL A 122 28.28 -13.60 34.90
C VAL A 122 29.60 -13.82 35.66
N PRO A 123 30.75 -14.13 35.01
CA PRO A 123 32.04 -14.21 35.69
C PRO A 123 32.41 -12.93 36.44
N LEU A 124 32.13 -11.77 35.84
CA LEU A 124 32.39 -10.48 36.48
C LEU A 124 31.57 -10.30 37.76
N MET A 125 30.30 -10.72 37.78
CA MET A 125 29.48 -10.68 39.00
C MET A 125 30.07 -11.53 40.13
N TYR A 126 30.61 -12.71 39.82
CA TYR A 126 31.31 -13.54 40.81
C TYR A 126 32.59 -12.87 41.30
N GLN A 127 33.38 -12.25 40.42
CA GLN A 127 34.58 -11.49 40.80
C GLN A 127 34.23 -10.30 41.70
N MET A 128 33.13 -9.60 41.42
CA MET A 128 32.64 -8.51 42.26
C MET A 128 32.21 -8.99 43.65
N LEU A 129 31.53 -10.14 43.74
CA LEU A 129 31.19 -10.76 45.03
C LEU A 129 32.43 -11.16 45.82
N ALA A 130 33.44 -11.73 45.17
CA ALA A 130 34.72 -12.05 45.80
C ALA A 130 35.43 -10.78 46.32
N GLY A 131 35.48 -9.72 45.50
CA GLY A 131 36.04 -8.42 45.91
C GLY A 131 35.26 -7.78 47.07
N LEU A 132 33.94 -7.95 47.13
CA LEU A 132 33.13 -7.53 48.28
C LEU A 132 33.51 -8.28 49.56
N LYS A 133 33.74 -9.60 49.49
CA LYS A 133 34.20 -10.41 50.63
C LYS A 133 35.56 -9.95 51.13
N GLU A 134 36.52 -9.78 50.22
CA GLU A 134 37.85 -9.28 50.55
C GLU A 134 37.79 -7.88 51.17
N THR A 135 36.97 -6.99 50.60
CA THR A 135 36.76 -5.65 51.15
C THR A 135 36.23 -5.73 52.58
N VAL A 136 35.24 -6.59 52.86
CA VAL A 136 34.69 -6.73 54.23
C VAL A 136 35.71 -7.31 55.21
N ALA A 137 36.60 -8.19 54.77
CA ALA A 137 37.65 -8.80 55.58
C ALA A 137 38.77 -7.80 55.94
N ASN A 138 39.13 -6.91 55.00
CA ASN A 138 40.23 -5.95 55.17
C ASN A 138 39.78 -4.57 55.71
N ASP A 139 38.47 -4.34 55.88
CA ASP A 139 37.92 -3.08 56.39
C ASP A 139 37.70 -3.12 57.91
N LYS A 140 37.32 -1.98 58.50
CA LYS A 140 37.07 -1.84 59.93
C LYS A 140 36.02 -2.86 60.42
N PRO A 141 36.18 -3.41 61.65
CA PRO A 141 35.31 -4.45 62.21
C PRO A 141 33.97 -3.90 62.70
N ILE A 142 33.23 -3.21 61.83
CA ILE A 142 31.93 -2.59 62.14
C ILE A 142 30.82 -3.44 61.52
N ARG A 143 29.95 -4.05 62.33
CA ARG A 143 28.81 -4.85 61.84
C ARG A 143 29.22 -5.95 60.83
N GLN A 144 30.39 -6.54 61.01
CA GLN A 144 31.00 -7.47 60.06
C GLN A 144 30.07 -8.66 59.76
N GLU A 145 29.49 -9.27 60.78
CA GLU A 145 28.52 -10.37 60.65
C GLU A 145 27.33 -10.00 59.77
N GLN A 146 26.75 -8.81 59.96
CA GLN A 146 25.62 -8.34 59.15
C GLN A 146 26.01 -8.07 57.70
N ARG A 147 27.26 -7.65 57.43
CA ARG A 147 27.77 -7.49 56.06
C ARG A 147 28.02 -8.84 55.39
N LEU A 148 28.58 -9.80 56.12
CA LEU A 148 28.80 -11.16 55.62
C LEU A 148 27.47 -11.86 55.32
N ALA A 149 26.46 -11.73 56.19
CA ALA A 149 25.11 -12.27 55.95
C ALA A 149 24.45 -11.66 54.70
N ARG A 150 24.69 -10.36 54.41
CA ARG A 150 24.22 -9.74 53.16
C ARG A 150 24.92 -10.31 51.94
N ILE A 151 26.23 -10.53 52.01
CA ILE A 151 26.98 -11.14 50.90
C ILE A 151 26.50 -12.57 50.66
N GLU A 152 26.30 -13.37 51.70
CA GLU A 152 25.76 -14.73 51.58
C GLU A 152 24.38 -14.73 50.90
N LYS A 153 23.52 -13.75 51.22
CA LYS A 153 22.24 -13.57 50.54
C LYS A 153 22.41 -13.23 49.04
N LEU A 154 23.41 -12.41 48.69
CA LEU A 154 23.72 -12.11 47.29
C LEU A 154 24.26 -13.35 46.56
N GLU A 155 25.07 -14.19 47.21
CA GLU A 155 25.55 -15.45 46.63
C GLU A 155 24.41 -16.44 46.37
N LYS A 156 23.48 -16.58 47.32
CA LYS A 156 22.27 -17.40 47.12
C LYS A 156 21.40 -16.88 45.97
N MET A 157 21.40 -15.57 45.74
CA MET A 157 20.69 -14.93 44.64
C MET A 157 21.30 -15.23 43.28
N MET A 158 22.59 -15.55 43.19
CA MET A 158 23.26 -15.82 41.91
C MET A 158 22.70 -17.05 41.20
N VAL A 159 22.31 -18.07 41.97
CA VAL A 159 21.76 -19.34 41.44
C VAL A 159 20.25 -19.31 41.24
N GLN A 160 19.57 -18.25 41.68
CA GLN A 160 18.12 -18.07 41.53
C GLN A 160 17.77 -17.78 40.08
N ALA A 161 16.89 -18.61 39.49
CA ALA A 161 16.47 -18.50 38.09
C ALA A 161 15.32 -17.49 37.88
N ASP A 162 14.57 -17.17 38.93
CA ASP A 162 13.47 -16.20 38.94
C ASP A 162 13.95 -14.75 38.87
N ILE A 163 15.25 -14.50 39.05
CA ILE A 163 15.85 -13.16 39.04
C ILE A 163 16.70 -13.00 37.78
N SER A 164 16.43 -11.93 37.02
CA SER A 164 17.19 -11.62 35.82
C SER A 164 18.64 -11.24 36.15
N ASP A 165 19.57 -11.54 35.24
CA ASP A 165 20.99 -11.21 35.42
C ASP A 165 21.22 -9.69 35.62
N ALA A 166 20.39 -8.85 34.98
CA ALA A 166 20.42 -7.40 35.16
C ALA A 166 20.07 -6.98 36.60
N GLU A 167 19.09 -7.63 37.22
CA GLU A 167 18.71 -7.37 38.61
C GLU A 167 19.76 -7.88 39.61
N LYS A 168 20.36 -9.05 39.34
CA LYS A 168 21.51 -9.56 40.12
C LYS A 168 22.66 -8.56 40.10
N TYR A 169 23.04 -8.07 38.91
CA TYR A 169 24.10 -7.07 38.74
C TYR A 169 23.79 -5.78 39.51
N ARG A 170 22.56 -5.26 39.40
CA ARG A 170 22.12 -4.06 40.13
C ARG A 170 22.29 -4.21 41.64
N ARG A 171 21.90 -5.36 42.20
CA ARG A 171 21.98 -5.64 43.65
C ARG A 171 23.41 -5.84 44.13
N ILE A 172 24.31 -6.39 43.31
CA ILE A 172 25.74 -6.51 43.63
C ILE A 172 26.42 -5.13 43.63
N LEU A 173 25.98 -4.20 42.77
CA LEU A 173 26.52 -2.84 42.72
C LEU A 173 26.07 -1.93 43.87
N GLU A 174 24.96 -2.22 44.52
CA GLU A 174 24.41 -1.34 45.56
C GLU A 174 25.34 -1.21 46.79
N PRO A 175 25.92 -2.30 47.34
CA PRO A 175 26.90 -2.23 48.44
C PRO A 175 28.24 -1.61 48.03
N THR A 176 28.69 -1.78 46.78
CA THR A 176 29.95 -1.18 46.33
C THR A 176 29.81 0.34 46.23
N LYS A 177 28.66 0.85 45.77
CA LYS A 177 28.36 2.29 45.67
C LYS A 177 28.32 3.00 47.02
N SER A 178 27.78 2.37 48.08
CA SER A 178 27.63 3.04 49.37
C SER A 178 28.98 3.47 49.96
N LYS A 179 30.06 2.70 49.76
CA LYS A 179 31.40 3.07 50.24
C LYS A 179 31.98 4.32 49.55
N TRP A 180 31.68 4.52 48.26
CA TRP A 180 32.11 5.70 47.51
C TRP A 180 31.29 6.94 47.85
N ILE A 181 30.02 6.77 48.18
CA ILE A 181 29.10 7.88 48.50
C ILE A 181 29.22 8.31 49.97
N THR A 182 29.67 7.44 50.88
CA THR A 182 29.81 7.75 52.32
C THR A 182 31.25 8.00 52.77
N ALA A 183 32.19 8.31 51.86
CA ALA A 183 33.49 8.83 52.27
C ALA A 183 33.27 10.06 53.17
N PRO A 184 33.85 10.12 54.38
CA PRO A 184 33.58 11.22 55.30
C PRO A 184 33.91 12.55 54.62
N ARG A 185 32.98 13.52 54.67
CA ARG A 185 33.20 14.92 54.24
C ARG A 185 34.47 15.53 54.87
N TRP A 186 34.98 14.96 55.97
CA TRP A 186 36.22 15.34 56.64
C TRP A 186 37.51 15.02 55.85
N VAL A 187 37.49 14.10 54.90
CA VAL A 187 38.66 13.85 54.02
C VAL A 187 38.80 14.99 53.00
N SER A 188 37.68 15.61 52.56
CA SER A 188 37.72 16.74 51.63
C SER A 188 38.12 18.05 52.31
N THR A 189 37.84 18.24 53.61
CA THR A 189 38.23 19.48 54.32
C THR A 189 39.73 19.55 54.58
N LYS A 190 40.41 18.44 54.87
CA LYS A 190 41.87 18.41 55.10
C LYS A 190 42.67 18.58 53.81
N VAL A 191 42.14 18.10 52.69
CA VAL A 191 42.69 18.36 51.35
C VAL A 191 42.39 19.81 50.95
N ARG A 192 41.14 20.29 51.11
CA ARG A 192 40.75 21.66 50.77
C ARG A 192 41.51 22.72 51.58
N SER A 193 41.75 22.50 52.88
CA SER A 193 42.56 23.43 53.69
C SER A 193 44.01 23.47 53.21
N ARG A 194 44.60 22.32 52.90
CA ARG A 194 45.98 22.22 52.40
C ARG A 194 46.16 22.86 51.02
N TRP A 195 45.16 22.74 50.13
CA TRP A 195 45.14 23.45 48.85
C TRP A 195 44.89 24.96 48.98
N ILE A 196 44.11 25.41 49.98
CA ILE A 196 43.96 26.84 50.30
C ILE A 196 45.27 27.40 50.84
N THR A 197 45.97 26.68 51.73
CA THR A 197 47.28 27.12 52.25
C THR A 197 48.35 27.15 51.16
N ILE A 198 48.39 26.15 50.28
CA ILE A 198 49.31 26.13 49.13
C ILE A 198 48.95 27.24 48.13
N ARG A 199 47.67 27.52 47.89
CA ARG A 199 47.22 28.61 47.01
C ARG A 199 47.52 29.99 47.58
N LEU A 200 47.38 30.20 48.89
CA LEU A 200 47.80 31.44 49.57
C LEU A 200 49.33 31.61 49.57
N MET A 201 50.08 30.52 49.75
CA MET A 201 51.55 30.56 49.69
C MET A 201 52.06 30.91 48.28
N LEU A 202 51.45 30.36 47.23
CA LEU A 202 51.83 30.64 45.84
C LEU A 202 51.46 32.05 45.37
N THR A 203 50.37 32.64 45.88
CA THR A 203 50.02 34.05 45.59
C THR A 203 50.90 35.06 46.34
N CYS A 204 51.56 34.67 47.42
CA CYS A 204 52.44 35.59 48.17
C CYS A 204 53.85 35.68 47.56
N SER A 205 54.29 34.67 46.82
CA SER A 205 55.59 34.66 46.13
C SER A 205 55.64 35.40 44.79
N THR A 206 54.50 35.92 44.30
CA THR A 206 54.41 36.63 43.00
C THR A 206 53.73 37.99 43.09
N LEU A 207 53.86 38.70 44.23
CA LEU A 207 53.56 40.14 44.28
C LEU A 207 54.85 40.94 43.99
N PRO A 208 54.87 41.81 42.95
CA PRO A 208 55.93 42.77 42.77
C PRO A 208 55.96 43.75 43.94
N ARG A 209 57.14 43.97 44.53
CA ARG A 209 57.46 45.15 45.34
C ARG A 209 57.34 46.39 44.45
N LEU A 210 56.16 46.97 44.31
CA LEU A 210 56.02 48.35 43.83
C LEU A 210 54.85 49.01 44.57
N PHE A 211 55.14 50.20 45.09
CA PHE A 211 54.27 51.15 45.80
C PHE A 211 54.11 50.98 47.31
N CYS A 212 55.18 51.32 48.03
CA CYS A 212 55.09 52.10 49.26
C CYS A 212 55.95 53.36 49.04
N GLY A 213 55.32 54.53 48.90
CA GLY A 213 56.02 55.79 48.67
C GLY A 213 55.12 56.91 48.12
N ALA A 214 54.30 57.49 49.01
CA ALA A 214 53.78 58.87 49.06
C ALA A 214 52.56 58.90 49.99
#